data_AF-A0A2N2WFK5-F1
#
_entry.id   AF-A0A2N2WFK5-F1
#
_cell.length_a   1.000
_cell.length_b   1.000
_cell.length_c   1.000
_cell.angle_alpha   90.00
_cell.angle_beta   90.00
_cell.angle_gamma   90.00
#
_symmetry.space_group_name_H-M   'P 1'
#
loop_
_entity.id
_entity.type
_entity.pdbx_description
1 polymer ?
#
loop_
_entity_poly.entity_id
_entity_poly.type
_entity_poly.pdbx_seq_one_letter_code
_entity_poly.pdbx_strand_id
1 'polypeptide(L)'
;MSENLLTNKIIEMESFNEKYRTRTKLFALSVLKILKVKNNSDAFRIMSKQLIRCSTSVAANFRAACRYKSQKDYHYKLSIVIEECDEAYFWLELLTDSDEIPEEITSPLMKEADELLAVFSKVKSNVSRK
;
A
#
# COMPACT_ATOMS: atom_id res chain seq x y z
N MET A 1 -5.91 3.03 37.53
CA MET A 1 -4.80 3.70 36.79
C MET A 1 -3.87 2.71 36.06
N SER A 2 -3.83 1.43 36.43
CA SER A 2 -3.00 0.38 35.79
C SER A 2 -3.63 -0.30 34.56
N GLU A 3 -4.96 -0.38 34.47
CA GLU A 3 -5.68 -0.99 33.32
C GLU A 3 -5.47 -0.21 32.02
N ASN A 4 -5.54 1.12 32.06
CA ASN A 4 -5.42 1.97 30.87
C ASN A 4 -3.99 1.93 30.27
N LEU A 5 -2.97 1.68 31.09
CA LEU A 5 -1.59 1.52 30.62
C LEU A 5 -1.39 0.18 29.93
N LEU A 6 -2.00 -0.90 30.43
CA LEU A 6 -2.00 -2.22 29.78
C LEU A 6 -2.84 -2.21 28.50
N THR A 7 -4.00 -1.56 28.50
CA THR A 7 -4.83 -1.38 27.30
C THR A 7 -4.10 -0.57 26.24
N ASN A 8 -3.42 0.53 26.60
CA ASN A 8 -2.57 1.28 25.67
C ASN A 8 -1.36 0.46 25.19
N LYS A 9 -0.75 -0.36 26.04
CA LYS A 9 0.38 -1.23 25.65
C LYS A 9 -0.04 -2.41 24.77
N ILE A 10 -1.27 -2.90 24.91
CA ILE A 10 -1.89 -3.92 24.05
C ILE A 10 -2.30 -3.31 22.70
N ILE A 11 -2.71 -2.03 22.69
CA ILE A 11 -2.94 -1.25 21.46
C ILE A 11 -1.60 -0.92 20.77
N GLU A 12 -0.50 -0.73 21.52
CA GLU A 12 0.83 -0.39 20.99
C GLU A 12 1.64 -1.60 20.46
N MET A 13 1.24 -2.84 20.76
CA MET A 13 1.98 -4.03 20.31
C MET A 13 1.28 -4.75 19.15
N GLU A 14 1.02 -4.01 18.08
CA GLU A 14 0.56 -4.61 16.83
C GLU A 14 1.76 -5.22 16.10
N SER A 15 1.74 -6.55 15.88
CA SER A 15 2.81 -7.23 15.12
C SER A 15 3.05 -6.52 13.78
N PHE A 16 4.30 -6.50 13.29
CA PHE A 16 4.65 -5.90 11.98
C PHE A 16 3.64 -6.32 10.89
N ASN A 17 3.29 -7.61 10.85
CA ASN A 17 2.34 -8.14 9.89
C ASN A 17 0.95 -7.52 10.05
N GLU A 18 0.42 -7.38 11.28
CA GLU A 18 -0.89 -6.77 11.46
C GLU A 18 -0.88 -5.28 11.12
N LYS A 19 0.14 -4.54 11.56
CA LYS A 19 0.32 -3.12 11.22
C LYS A 19 0.29 -2.90 9.72
N TYR A 20 1.07 -3.66 8.96
CA TYR A 20 1.15 -3.47 7.51
C TYR A 20 -0.01 -4.11 6.76
N ARG A 21 -0.72 -5.10 7.33
CA ARG A 21 -2.02 -5.56 6.81
C ARG A 21 -3.06 -4.45 6.90
N THR A 22 -3.08 -3.72 8.01
CA THR A 22 -3.97 -2.58 8.22
C THR A 22 -3.59 -1.42 7.30
N ARG A 23 -2.32 -1.00 7.27
CA ARG A 23 -1.84 0.10 6.41
C ARG A 23 -2.12 -0.13 4.93
N THR A 24 -1.71 -1.28 4.39
CA THR A 24 -1.94 -1.59 2.96
C THR A 24 -3.41 -1.67 2.59
N LYS A 25 -4.27 -2.18 3.50
CA LYS A 25 -5.73 -2.14 3.31
C LYS A 25 -6.28 -0.72 3.32
N LEU A 26 -5.83 0.12 4.25
CA LEU A 26 -6.24 1.53 4.32
C LEU A 26 -5.78 2.31 3.08
N PHE A 27 -4.58 2.05 2.58
CA PHE A 27 -4.08 2.60 1.32
C PHE A 27 -5.03 2.27 0.15
N ALA A 28 -5.35 0.98 -0.05
CA ALA A 28 -6.29 0.55 -1.07
C ALA A 28 -7.68 1.21 -0.93
N LEU A 29 -8.20 1.31 0.31
CA LEU A 29 -9.49 1.95 0.56
C LEU A 29 -9.48 3.46 0.27
N SER A 30 -8.38 4.15 0.59
CA SER A 30 -8.22 5.56 0.31
C SER A 30 -8.12 5.82 -1.20
N VAL A 31 -7.42 4.97 -1.95
CA VAL A 31 -7.43 5.00 -3.42
C VAL A 31 -8.86 4.85 -3.95
N LEU A 32 -9.61 3.84 -3.50
CA LEU A 32 -11.01 3.66 -3.90
C LEU A 32 -11.89 4.85 -3.53
N LYS A 33 -11.56 5.60 -2.47
CA LYS A 33 -12.30 6.78 -2.05
C LYS A 33 -12.07 7.95 -3.00
N ILE A 34 -10.82 8.23 -3.39
CA ILE A 34 -10.51 9.37 -4.28
C ILE A 34 -11.02 9.14 -5.71
N LEU A 35 -11.14 7.89 -6.14
CA LEU A 35 -11.64 7.53 -7.48
C LEU A 35 -13.18 7.54 -7.60
N LYS A 36 -13.91 7.93 -6.55
CA LYS A 36 -15.38 8.13 -6.60
C LYS A 36 -15.79 9.45 -7.26
N VAL A 37 -14.84 10.26 -7.71
CA VAL A 37 -15.12 11.50 -8.43
C VAL A 37 -15.83 11.22 -9.76
N LYS A 38 -16.72 12.14 -10.16
CA LYS A 38 -17.40 12.05 -11.45
C LYS A 38 -16.50 12.66 -12.52
N ASN A 39 -15.72 11.82 -13.19
CA ASN A 39 -14.87 12.21 -14.31
C ASN A 39 -15.17 11.28 -15.51
N ASN A 40 -15.47 11.89 -16.67
CA ASN A 40 -15.86 11.18 -17.89
C ASN A 40 -14.71 11.00 -18.89
N SER A 41 -13.49 11.40 -18.53
CA SER A 41 -12.30 11.22 -19.37
C SER A 41 -11.98 9.73 -19.55
N ASP A 42 -11.64 9.34 -20.78
CA ASP A 42 -11.14 8.00 -21.07
C ASP A 42 -9.80 7.74 -20.40
N ALA A 43 -8.94 8.77 -20.34
CA ALA A 43 -7.65 8.69 -19.67
C ALA A 43 -7.85 8.43 -18.17
N PHE A 44 -8.68 9.24 -17.49
CA PHE A 44 -9.09 8.99 -16.11
C PHE A 44 -9.62 7.57 -15.90
N ARG A 45 -10.54 7.10 -16.75
CA ARG A 45 -11.16 5.78 -16.63
C ARG A 45 -10.14 4.65 -16.72
N ILE A 46 -9.17 4.75 -17.64
CA ILE A 46 -8.14 3.73 -17.84
C ILE A 46 -7.14 3.76 -16.68
N MET A 47 -6.62 4.93 -16.32
CA MET A 47 -5.65 5.08 -15.24
C MET A 47 -6.25 4.67 -13.89
N SER A 48 -7.49 5.07 -13.61
CA SER A 48 -8.23 4.66 -12.40
C SER A 48 -8.32 3.15 -12.28
N LYS A 49 -8.59 2.44 -13.38
CA LYS A 49 -8.62 0.97 -13.36
C LYS A 49 -7.26 0.37 -13.04
N GLN A 50 -6.18 0.92 -13.56
CA GLN A 50 -4.83 0.44 -13.24
C GLN A 50 -4.49 0.72 -11.78
N LEU A 51 -4.75 1.93 -11.30
CA LEU A 51 -4.52 2.31 -9.91
C LEU A 51 -5.33 1.45 -8.93
N ILE A 52 -6.58 1.10 -9.24
CA ILE A 52 -7.38 0.16 -8.43
C ILE A 52 -6.71 -1.21 -8.37
N ARG A 53 -6.22 -1.71 -9.51
CA ARG A 53 -5.60 -3.03 -9.58
C ARG A 53 -4.34 -3.09 -8.72
N CYS A 54 -3.41 -2.16 -8.90
CA CYS A 54 -2.14 -2.20 -8.17
C CYS A 54 -2.33 -1.91 -6.67
N SER A 55 -3.11 -0.89 -6.30
CA SER A 55 -3.37 -0.59 -4.87
C SER A 55 -4.05 -1.74 -4.11
N THR A 56 -5.00 -2.43 -4.74
CA THR A 56 -5.62 -3.63 -4.13
C THR A 56 -4.69 -4.83 -4.14
N SER A 57 -3.81 -4.94 -5.14
CA SER A 57 -2.75 -5.95 -5.23
C SER A 57 -1.72 -5.82 -4.11
N VAL A 58 -1.30 -4.59 -3.75
CA VAL A 58 -0.44 -4.32 -2.57
C VAL A 58 -1.03 -4.96 -1.32
N ALA A 59 -2.31 -4.70 -1.02
CA ALA A 59 -3.00 -5.24 0.14
C ALA A 59 -3.17 -6.77 0.07
N ALA A 60 -3.56 -7.30 -1.08
CA ALA A 60 -3.79 -8.73 -1.26
C ALA A 60 -2.48 -9.53 -1.13
N ASN A 61 -1.42 -9.08 -1.80
CA ASN A 61 -0.12 -9.75 -1.80
C ASN A 61 0.58 -9.64 -0.47
N PHE A 62 0.50 -8.51 0.25
CA PHE A 62 1.08 -8.43 1.59
C PHE A 62 0.35 -9.37 2.58
N ARG A 63 -0.98 -9.49 2.49
CA ARG A 63 -1.74 -10.50 3.26
C ARG A 63 -1.31 -11.93 2.94
N ALA A 64 -0.99 -12.23 1.68
CA ALA A 64 -0.46 -13.53 1.27
C ALA A 64 1.00 -13.75 1.73
N ALA A 65 1.81 -12.69 1.75
CA ALA A 65 3.18 -12.70 2.26
C ALA A 65 3.21 -13.02 3.75
N CYS A 66 2.23 -12.53 4.53
CA CYS A 66 2.06 -12.88 5.95
C CYS A 66 1.78 -14.39 6.20
N ARG A 67 1.47 -15.17 5.15
CA ARG A 67 1.23 -16.62 5.20
C ARG A 67 2.28 -17.38 4.37
N TYR A 68 3.53 -16.90 4.40
CA TYR A 68 4.62 -17.49 3.63
C TYR A 68 4.91 -18.93 4.05
N LYS A 69 5.34 -19.75 3.09
CA LYS A 69 5.71 -21.16 3.33
C LYS A 69 7.21 -21.37 3.53
N SER A 70 8.02 -20.40 3.09
CA SER A 70 9.47 -20.38 3.25
C SER A 70 10.00 -18.95 3.11
N GLN A 71 11.26 -18.70 3.47
CA GLN A 71 11.89 -17.39 3.26
C GLN A 71 11.96 -17.00 1.78
N LYS A 72 12.17 -17.97 0.88
CA LYS A 72 12.13 -17.75 -0.57
C LYS A 72 10.74 -17.31 -1.05
N ASP A 73 9.68 -17.96 -0.54
CA ASP A 73 8.29 -17.59 -0.83
C ASP A 73 7.96 -16.18 -0.30
N TYR A 74 8.43 -15.85 0.91
CA TYR A 74 8.25 -14.52 1.49
C TYR A 74 8.96 -13.44 0.65
N HIS A 75 10.22 -13.67 0.29
CA HIS A 75 10.99 -12.76 -0.56
C HIS A 75 10.32 -12.53 -1.92
N TYR A 76 9.85 -13.59 -2.57
CA TYR A 76 9.13 -13.50 -3.85
C TYR A 76 7.84 -12.66 -3.72
N LYS A 77 7.00 -12.94 -2.72
CA LYS A 77 5.76 -12.19 -2.50
C LYS A 77 6.02 -10.72 -2.14
N LEU A 78 7.09 -10.44 -1.40
CA LEU A 78 7.50 -9.06 -1.14
C LEU A 78 7.96 -8.34 -2.41
N SER A 79 8.58 -9.02 -3.39
CA SER A 79 8.86 -8.40 -4.70
C SER A 79 7.59 -7.90 -5.36
N ILE A 80 6.55 -8.74 -5.40
CA ILE A 80 5.25 -8.35 -5.98
C ILE A 80 4.68 -7.15 -5.23
N VAL A 81 4.67 -7.16 -3.89
CA VAL A 81 4.17 -6.01 -3.11
C VAL A 81 4.93 -4.72 -3.45
N ILE A 82 6.26 -4.79 -3.61
CA ILE A 82 7.09 -3.63 -3.95
C ILE A 82 6.78 -3.11 -5.36
N GLU A 83 6.70 -4.00 -6.34
CA GLU A 83 6.33 -3.66 -7.73
C GLU A 83 4.96 -2.97 -7.77
N GLU A 84 3.98 -3.49 -7.03
CA GLU A 84 2.62 -2.93 -6.99
C GLU A 84 2.54 -1.59 -6.23
N CYS A 85 3.42 -1.35 -5.24
CA CYS A 85 3.54 -0.04 -4.59
C CYS A 85 4.08 1.01 -5.57
N ASP A 86 5.13 0.66 -6.32
CA ASP A 86 5.75 1.53 -7.32
C ASP A 86 4.78 1.86 -8.45
N GLU A 87 4.07 0.85 -8.98
CA GLU A 87 3.00 1.06 -9.96
C GLU A 87 1.89 1.97 -9.42
N ALA A 88 1.48 1.80 -8.16
CA ALA A 88 0.46 2.66 -7.57
C ALA A 88 0.93 4.11 -7.43
N TYR A 89 2.18 4.33 -7.05
CA TYR A 89 2.80 5.66 -7.03
C TYR A 89 2.75 6.27 -8.45
N PHE A 90 3.23 5.54 -9.45
CA PHE A 90 3.25 6.00 -10.84
C PHE A 90 1.87 6.40 -11.38
N TRP A 91 0.82 5.61 -11.09
CA TRP A 91 -0.52 5.98 -11.54
C TRP A 91 -1.10 7.18 -10.81
N LEU A 92 -0.75 7.41 -9.54
CA LEU A 92 -1.12 8.61 -8.80
C LEU A 92 -0.42 9.85 -9.37
N GLU A 93 0.87 9.72 -9.70
CA GLU A 93 1.66 10.75 -10.37
C GLU A 93 1.04 11.10 -11.74
N LEU A 94 0.77 10.10 -12.59
CA LEU A 94 0.12 10.32 -13.89
C LEU A 94 -1.25 10.99 -13.79
N LEU A 95 -2.09 10.60 -12.82
CA LEU A 95 -3.39 11.24 -12.60
C LEU A 95 -3.26 12.70 -12.16
N THR A 96 -2.16 13.04 -11.49
CA THR A 96 -1.85 14.41 -11.07
C THR A 96 -1.32 15.22 -12.24
N ASP A 97 -0.29 14.72 -12.92
CA ASP A 97 0.38 15.40 -14.04
C ASP A 97 -0.50 15.60 -15.28
N SER A 98 -1.59 14.82 -15.38
CA SER A 98 -2.60 14.97 -16.44
C SER A 98 -3.82 15.82 -16.03
N ASP A 99 -3.76 16.49 -14.87
CA ASP A 99 -4.83 17.31 -14.30
C ASP A 99 -6.17 16.56 -14.06
N GLU A 100 -6.12 15.23 -14.03
CA GLU A 100 -7.31 14.39 -13.84
C GLU A 100 -7.76 14.33 -12.37
N ILE A 101 -6.81 14.48 -11.44
CA ILE A 101 -7.04 14.60 -9.99
C ILE A 101 -6.08 15.67 -9.42
N PRO A 102 -6.57 16.63 -8.61
CA PRO A 102 -5.71 17.60 -7.94
C PRO A 102 -4.64 16.97 -7.04
N GLU A 103 -3.45 17.58 -7.02
CA GLU A 103 -2.28 17.12 -6.24
C GLU A 103 -2.60 17.02 -4.74
N GLU A 104 -3.46 17.89 -4.21
CA GLU A 104 -3.84 17.87 -2.79
C GLU A 104 -4.56 16.57 -2.40
N ILE A 105 -5.15 15.88 -3.38
CA ILE A 105 -5.85 14.61 -3.20
C ILE A 105 -4.89 13.42 -3.38
N THR A 106 -3.98 13.48 -4.36
CA THR A 106 -3.07 12.37 -4.70
C THR A 106 -1.82 12.36 -3.82
N SER A 107 -1.28 13.52 -3.42
CA SER A 107 -0.03 13.63 -2.67
C SER A 107 0.02 12.84 -1.35
N PRO A 108 -1.05 12.74 -0.53
CA PRO A 108 -1.00 11.90 0.66
C PRO A 108 -0.90 10.41 0.32
N LEU A 109 -1.46 9.99 -0.81
CA LEU A 109 -1.41 8.60 -1.29
C LEU A 109 -0.08 8.28 -1.95
N MET A 110 0.51 9.22 -2.71
CA MET A 110 1.86 9.08 -3.25
C MET A 110 2.86 8.89 -2.12
N LYS A 111 2.75 9.71 -1.06
CA LYS A 111 3.56 9.56 0.15
C LYS A 111 3.39 8.19 0.82
N GLU A 112 2.15 7.72 1.01
CA GLU A 112 1.93 6.38 1.60
C GLU A 112 2.48 5.26 0.71
N ALA A 113 2.34 5.36 -0.61
CA ALA A 113 2.88 4.38 -1.55
C ALA A 113 4.41 4.31 -1.46
N ASP A 114 5.10 5.45 -1.42
CA ASP A 114 6.55 5.53 -1.26
C ASP A 114 7.02 5.01 0.11
N GLU A 115 6.31 5.37 1.20
CA GLU A 115 6.61 4.83 2.53
C GLU A 115 6.45 3.30 2.59
N LEU A 116 5.39 2.75 1.98
CA LEU A 116 5.18 1.30 1.89
C LEU A 116 6.30 0.63 1.07
N LEU A 117 6.66 1.22 -0.06
CA LEU A 117 7.76 0.77 -0.91
C LEU A 117 9.08 0.71 -0.13
N ALA A 118 9.42 1.79 0.57
CA ALA A 118 10.64 1.89 1.36
C ALA A 118 10.69 0.83 2.47
N VAL A 119 9.57 0.64 3.19
CA VAL A 119 9.47 -0.39 4.24
C VAL A 119 9.65 -1.78 3.66
N PHE A 120 8.89 -2.14 2.62
CA PHE A 120 8.92 -3.50 2.09
C PHE A 120 10.25 -3.82 1.41
N SER A 121 10.87 -2.83 0.76
CA SER A 121 12.24 -2.93 0.23
C SER A 121 13.25 -3.23 1.34
N LYS A 122 13.15 -2.51 2.46
CA LYS A 122 14.02 -2.76 3.63
C LYS A 122 13.80 -4.16 4.20
N VAL A 123 12.55 -4.59 4.36
CA VAL A 123 12.20 -5.92 4.88
C VAL A 123 12.75 -7.02 3.97
N LYS A 124 12.51 -6.90 2.65
CA LYS A 124 13.01 -7.86 1.65
C LYS A 124 14.54 -7.99 1.69
N SER A 125 15.27 -6.87 1.82
CA SER A 125 16.73 -6.87 1.93
C SER A 125 17.28 -7.59 3.17
N ASN A 126 16.50 -7.64 4.25
CA ASN A 126 16.88 -8.35 5.48
C ASN A 126 16.61 -9.86 5.39
N VAL A 127 15.66 -10.26 4.53
CA VAL A 127 15.33 -11.68 4.29
C VAL A 127 16.39 -12.37 3.43
N SER A 128 16.98 -11.66 2.47
CA SER A 128 18.01 -12.23 1.56
C SER A 128 19.40 -12.39 2.19
N ARG A 129 19.64 -11.80 3.38
CA ARG A 129 20.94 -11.81 4.07
C ARG A 129 21.13 -13.00 5.03
N LYS A 130 20.15 -13.91 5.12
CA LYS A 130 20.19 -15.13 5.94
C LYS A 130 20.01 -16.36 5.07
#